data_AF-A0A831XF74-F1
#
_entry.id   AF-A0A831XF74-F1
#
_cell.length_a   1.000
_cell.length_b   1.000
_cell.length_c   1.000
_cell.angle_alpha   90.00
_cell.angle_beta   90.00
_cell.angle_gamma   90.00
#
_symmetry.space_group_name_H-M   'P 1'
#
loop_
_entity.id
_entity.type
_entity.pdbx_description
1 polymer ?
#
loop_
_entity_poly.entity_id
_entity_poly.type
_entity_poly.pdbx_seq_one_letter_code
_entity_poly.pdbx_strand_id
1 'polypeptide(L)'
;MEKPVEVRLDPTIPVAEADLRAQLEAGLRLRDLISATNEALRALDSLRDQLQQIERTARDRLAEVPTELSSALADHLKQVEALQNELARPQNVPTYMTGPRLVERLGGLFFAIDGPNAAPTPAQREYLAELQQEFEQKIGRVNQFLSEAVPKLNETLRRFNVPTLLPGRPIERPRQ
;
A
#
# COMPACT_ATOMS: atom_id res chain seq x y z
N MET A 1 -24.76 8.63 -39.39
CA MET A 1 -24.67 10.05 -39.01
C MET A 1 -24.68 10.11 -37.49
N GLU A 2 -23.59 10.56 -36.89
CA GLU A 2 -23.48 10.75 -35.44
C GLU A 2 -23.99 12.15 -35.09
N LYS A 3 -24.67 12.29 -33.94
CA LYS A 3 -25.15 13.57 -33.43
C LYS A 3 -24.46 13.86 -32.09
N PRO A 4 -24.00 15.10 -31.85
CA PRO A 4 -23.41 15.46 -30.57
C PRO A 4 -24.49 15.42 -29.47
N VAL A 5 -24.12 14.89 -28.30
CA VAL A 5 -24.95 14.84 -27.10
C VAL A 5 -24.32 15.74 -26.05
N GLU A 6 -25.12 16.58 -25.41
CA GLU A 6 -24.70 17.43 -24.30
C GLU A 6 -25.11 16.76 -22.99
N VAL A 7 -24.16 16.58 -22.07
CA VAL A 7 -24.41 16.04 -20.73
C VAL A 7 -24.64 17.21 -19.78
N ARG A 8 -25.78 17.21 -19.09
CA ARG A 8 -26.18 18.25 -18.12
C ARG A 8 -26.56 17.60 -16.79
N LEU A 9 -26.50 18.40 -15.71
CA LEU A 9 -26.98 17.97 -14.40
C LEU A 9 -28.50 17.77 -14.40
N ASP A 10 -28.95 16.79 -13.61
CA ASP A 10 -30.37 16.55 -13.40
C ASP A 10 -31.01 17.78 -12.72
N PRO A 11 -31.96 18.46 -13.37
CA PRO A 11 -32.56 19.68 -12.82
C PRO A 11 -33.40 19.45 -11.55
N THR A 12 -33.71 18.19 -11.22
CA THR A 12 -34.45 17.82 -10.00
C THR A 12 -33.55 17.66 -8.78
N ILE A 13 -32.23 17.62 -8.98
CA ILE A 13 -31.24 17.48 -7.91
C ILE A 13 -30.58 18.85 -7.70
N PRO A 14 -30.83 19.54 -6.57
CA PRO A 14 -30.22 20.83 -6.28
C PRO A 14 -28.78 20.63 -5.81
N VAL A 15 -27.86 20.39 -6.76
CA VAL A 15 -26.41 20.28 -6.50
C VAL A 15 -25.64 21.27 -7.36
N ALA A 16 -24.68 21.97 -6.76
CA ALA A 16 -23.79 22.83 -7.52
C ALA A 16 -22.76 21.99 -8.28
N GLU A 17 -22.48 22.33 -9.53
CA GLU A 17 -21.43 21.64 -10.32
C GLU A 17 -20.07 21.69 -9.62
N ALA A 18 -19.77 22.79 -8.93
CA ALA A 18 -18.55 22.95 -8.14
C ALA A 18 -18.44 21.91 -7.01
N ASP A 19 -19.56 21.52 -6.41
CA ASP A 19 -19.58 20.53 -5.33
C ASP A 19 -19.24 19.14 -5.86
N LEU A 20 -19.80 18.77 -7.02
CA LEU A 20 -19.49 17.52 -7.70
C LEU A 20 -18.05 17.47 -8.19
N ARG A 21 -17.50 18.60 -8.67
CA ARG A 21 -16.09 18.71 -9.02
C ARG A 21 -15.19 18.48 -7.81
N ALA A 22 -15.51 19.10 -6.66
CA ALA A 22 -14.76 18.91 -5.42
C ALA A 22 -14.85 17.46 -4.89
N GLN A 23 -16.03 16.83 -5.01
CA GLN A 23 -16.23 15.43 -4.69
C GLN A 23 -15.35 14.52 -5.57
N LEU A 24 -15.37 14.75 -6.89
CA LEU A 24 -14.57 13.99 -7.86
C LEU A 24 -13.08 14.12 -7.58
N GLU A 25 -12.59 15.32 -7.30
CA GLU A 25 -11.17 15.56 -7.00
C GLU A 25 -10.73 14.79 -5.75
N ALA A 26 -11.51 14.85 -4.66
CA ALA A 26 -11.24 14.10 -3.45
C ALA A 26 -11.30 12.58 -3.68
N GLY A 27 -12.29 12.11 -4.45
CA GLY A 27 -12.45 10.71 -4.83
C GLY A 27 -11.28 10.17 -5.65
N LEU A 28 -10.80 10.93 -6.64
CA LEU A 28 -9.63 10.57 -7.45
C LEU A 28 -8.37 10.50 -6.60
N ARG A 29 -8.16 11.47 -5.71
CA ARG A 29 -7.02 11.47 -4.77
C ARG A 29 -7.04 10.24 -3.88
N LEU A 30 -8.20 9.90 -3.31
CA LEU A 30 -8.37 8.70 -2.47
C LEU A 30 -8.14 7.41 -3.26
N ARG A 31 -8.69 7.31 -4.48
CA ARG A 31 -8.46 6.17 -5.38
C ARG A 31 -6.97 5.95 -5.62
N ASP A 32 -6.21 7.02 -5.86
CA ASP A 32 -4.78 6.93 -6.15
C ASP A 32 -4.00 6.48 -4.90
N LEU A 33 -4.32 7.02 -3.72
CA LEU A 33 -3.74 6.59 -2.45
C LEU A 33 -4.05 5.11 -2.15
N ILE A 34 -5.29 4.66 -2.39
CA ILE A 34 -5.70 3.25 -2.22
C ILE A 34 -4.92 2.35 -3.19
N SER A 35 -4.80 2.76 -4.45
CA SER A 35 -4.11 1.99 -5.48
C SER A 35 -2.64 1.80 -5.13
N ALA A 36 -1.94 2.88 -4.78
CA ALA A 36 -0.54 2.84 -4.35
C ALA A 36 -0.35 2.01 -3.05
N THR A 37 -1.27 2.10 -2.09
CA THR A 37 -1.24 1.28 -0.87
C THR A 37 -1.37 -0.22 -1.21
N ASN A 38 -2.25 -0.57 -2.13
CA ASN A 38 -2.42 -1.96 -2.59
C ASN A 38 -1.20 -2.45 -3.39
N GLU A 39 -0.56 -1.61 -4.18
CA GLU A 39 0.70 -1.95 -4.85
C GLU A 39 1.83 -2.22 -3.84
N ALA A 40 1.94 -1.40 -2.79
CA ALA A 40 2.88 -1.63 -1.70
C ALA A 40 2.64 -2.98 -1.01
N LEU A 41 1.39 -3.32 -0.70
CA LEU A 41 1.03 -4.60 -0.11
C LEU A 41 1.43 -5.79 -1.01
N ARG A 42 1.14 -5.71 -2.31
CA ARG A 42 1.54 -6.77 -3.28
C ARG A 42 3.04 -6.92 -3.38
N ALA A 43 3.80 -5.82 -3.35
CA ALA A 43 5.26 -5.86 -3.37
C ALA A 43 5.80 -6.55 -2.11
N LEU A 44 5.24 -6.23 -0.94
CA LEU A 44 5.61 -6.85 0.33
C LEU A 44 5.23 -8.34 0.38
N ASP A 45 4.05 -8.73 -0.12
CA ASP A 45 3.65 -10.14 -0.23
C ASP A 45 4.63 -10.93 -1.12
N SER A 46 4.99 -10.37 -2.28
CA SER A 46 5.97 -11.00 -3.17
C SER A 46 7.34 -11.18 -2.51
N LEU A 47 7.81 -10.20 -1.73
CA LEU A 47 9.07 -10.31 -1.00
C LEU A 47 9.00 -11.35 0.11
N ARG A 48 7.89 -11.41 0.86
CA ARG A 48 7.66 -12.43 1.88
C ARG A 48 7.77 -13.83 1.28
N ASP A 49 7.10 -14.05 0.15
CA ASP A 49 7.08 -15.36 -0.52
C ASP A 49 8.48 -15.72 -1.05
N GLN A 50 9.21 -14.76 -1.63
CA GLN A 50 10.60 -14.97 -2.05
C GLN A 50 11.52 -15.29 -0.86
N LEU A 51 11.40 -14.58 0.27
CA LEU A 51 12.18 -14.82 1.49
C LEU A 51 11.95 -16.25 2.01
N GLN A 52 10.70 -16.68 2.09
CA GLN A 52 10.35 -18.04 2.52
C GLN A 52 10.90 -19.10 1.55
N GLN A 53 10.87 -18.83 0.24
CA GLN A 53 11.43 -19.74 -0.77
C GLN A 53 12.96 -19.82 -0.69
N ILE A 54 13.63 -18.70 -0.45
CA ILE A 54 15.09 -18.65 -0.25
C ILE A 54 15.47 -19.41 1.02
N GLU A 55 14.73 -19.23 2.09
CA GLU A 55 14.96 -19.95 3.35
C GLU A 55 14.86 -21.47 3.16
N ARG A 56 13.82 -21.95 2.45
CA ARG A 56 13.69 -23.37 2.08
C ARG A 56 14.87 -23.83 1.23
N THR A 57 15.22 -23.07 0.20
CA THR A 57 16.34 -23.39 -0.69
C THR A 57 17.68 -23.45 0.05
N ALA A 58 17.90 -22.58 1.03
CA ALA A 58 19.10 -22.57 1.87
C ALA A 58 19.18 -23.85 2.71
N ARG A 59 18.07 -24.29 3.33
CA ARG A 59 18.02 -25.56 4.08
C ARG A 59 18.23 -26.78 3.20
N ASP A 60 17.77 -26.76 1.95
CA ASP A 60 17.91 -27.89 1.02
C ASP A 60 19.32 -28.01 0.44
N ARG A 61 20.00 -26.87 0.18
CA ARG A 61 21.31 -26.84 -0.48
C ARG A 61 22.49 -26.86 0.48
N LEU A 62 22.32 -26.31 1.68
CA LEU A 62 23.38 -26.21 2.66
C LEU A 62 23.24 -27.36 3.67
N ALA A 63 24.33 -28.06 3.94
CA ALA A 63 24.34 -29.09 4.99
C ALA A 63 23.99 -28.52 6.37
N GLU A 64 24.38 -27.26 6.61
CA GLU A 64 24.00 -26.47 7.77
C GLU A 64 23.79 -25.01 7.33
N VAL A 65 22.68 -24.39 7.72
CA VAL A 65 22.40 -22.99 7.39
C VAL A 65 23.16 -22.09 8.36
N PRO A 66 24.08 -21.23 7.89
CA PRO A 66 24.83 -20.33 8.76
C PRO A 66 23.91 -19.40 9.55
N THR A 67 24.22 -19.18 10.83
CA THR A 67 23.43 -18.32 11.73
C THR A 67 23.26 -16.90 11.19
N GLU A 68 24.27 -16.36 10.50
CA GLU A 68 24.20 -15.05 9.85
C GLU A 68 23.09 -15.02 8.79
N LEU A 69 23.00 -16.06 7.95
CA LEU A 69 22.00 -16.16 6.89
C LEU A 69 20.59 -16.35 7.47
N SER A 70 20.44 -17.24 8.45
CA SER A 70 19.13 -17.50 9.07
C SER A 70 18.59 -16.29 9.84
N SER A 71 19.45 -15.57 10.58
CA SER A 71 19.06 -14.32 11.24
C SER A 71 18.70 -13.25 10.22
N ALA A 72 19.52 -13.07 9.17
CA ALA A 72 19.23 -12.07 8.14
C ALA A 72 17.87 -12.33 7.46
N LEU A 73 17.55 -13.57 7.11
CA LEU A 73 16.25 -13.93 6.53
C LEU A 73 15.10 -13.68 7.52
N ALA A 74 15.24 -14.12 8.77
CA ALA A 74 14.22 -13.94 9.80
C ALA A 74 13.95 -12.45 10.12
N ASP A 75 15.01 -11.64 10.18
CA ASP A 75 14.90 -10.21 10.46
C ASP A 75 14.23 -9.45 9.32
N HIS A 76 14.53 -9.80 8.05
CA HIS A 76 13.85 -9.21 6.90
C HIS A 76 12.39 -9.66 6.80
N LEU A 77 12.09 -10.92 7.13
CA LEU A 77 10.72 -11.41 7.18
C LEU A 77 9.88 -10.63 8.20
N LYS A 78 10.41 -10.42 9.41
CA LYS A 78 9.77 -9.59 10.44
C LYS A 78 9.56 -8.14 10.00
N GLN A 79 10.54 -7.56 9.29
CA GLN A 79 10.40 -6.20 8.76
C GLN A 79 9.29 -6.11 7.71
N VAL A 80 9.22 -7.09 6.80
CA VAL A 80 8.13 -7.16 5.81
C VAL A 80 6.78 -7.27 6.51
N GLU A 81 6.63 -8.17 7.48
CA GLU A 81 5.38 -8.34 8.23
C GLU A 81 4.99 -7.08 9.00
N ALA A 82 5.94 -6.38 9.62
CA ALA A 82 5.69 -5.10 10.28
C ALA A 82 5.16 -4.05 9.31
N LEU A 83 5.78 -3.91 8.12
CA LEU A 83 5.33 -2.98 7.08
C LEU A 83 3.93 -3.36 6.55
N GLN A 84 3.65 -4.65 6.35
CA GLN A 84 2.32 -5.13 5.94
C GLN A 84 1.26 -4.76 6.99
N ASN A 85 1.56 -5.00 8.27
CA ASN A 85 0.65 -4.73 9.38
C ASN A 85 0.38 -3.24 9.62
N GLU A 86 1.25 -2.36 9.13
CA GLU A 86 1.01 -0.91 9.11
C GLU A 86 0.01 -0.51 8.02
N LEU A 87 -0.02 -1.20 6.89
CA LEU A 87 -0.83 -0.87 5.72
C LEU A 87 -2.20 -1.56 5.74
N ALA A 88 -2.24 -2.83 6.13
CA ALA A 88 -3.43 -3.68 6.19
C ALA A 88 -3.45 -4.49 7.49
N ARG A 89 -4.64 -4.94 7.91
CA ARG A 89 -4.76 -5.82 9.08
C ARG A 89 -4.06 -7.18 8.83
N PRO A 90 -3.47 -7.79 9.88
CA PRO A 90 -3.00 -9.16 9.79
C PRO A 90 -4.17 -10.11 9.48
N GLN A 91 -4.01 -11.00 8.51
CA GLN A 91 -5.08 -11.92 8.10
C GLN A 91 -5.45 -12.95 9.18
N ASN A 92 -4.53 -13.23 10.11
CA ASN A 92 -4.66 -14.23 11.16
C ASN A 92 -5.19 -13.68 12.49
N VAL A 93 -5.53 -12.38 12.56
CA VAL A 93 -6.06 -11.77 13.78
C VAL A 93 -7.51 -11.33 13.54
N PRO A 94 -8.45 -11.72 14.42
CA PRO A 94 -9.84 -11.28 14.29
C PRO A 94 -9.97 -9.76 14.23
N THR A 95 -10.85 -9.27 13.36
CA THR A 95 -10.99 -7.83 13.07
C THR A 95 -11.42 -7.00 14.28
N TYR A 96 -12.14 -7.58 15.24
CA TYR A 96 -12.51 -6.89 16.49
C TYR A 96 -11.34 -6.70 17.46
N MET A 97 -10.24 -7.42 17.27
CA MET A 97 -9.01 -7.28 18.07
C MET A 97 -8.05 -6.25 17.49
N THR A 98 -8.32 -5.73 16.28
CA THR A 98 -7.42 -4.80 15.58
C THR A 98 -8.17 -3.62 14.98
N GLY A 99 -7.66 -2.41 15.19
CA GLY A 99 -8.19 -1.21 14.53
C GLY A 99 -8.05 -1.29 12.99
N PRO A 100 -8.82 -0.49 12.23
CA PRO A 100 -8.61 -0.36 10.79
C PRO A 100 -7.21 0.20 10.50
N ARG A 101 -6.57 -0.30 9.43
CA ARG A 101 -5.27 0.20 8.95
C ARG A 101 -5.47 1.19 7.81
N LEU A 102 -4.36 1.62 7.22
CA LEU A 102 -4.36 2.69 6.22
C LEU A 102 -5.32 2.37 5.06
N VAL A 103 -5.26 1.15 4.51
CA VAL A 103 -6.09 0.78 3.36
C VAL A 103 -7.59 0.84 3.68
N GLU A 104 -8.02 0.35 4.85
CA GLU A 104 -9.44 0.39 5.24
C GLU A 104 -9.90 1.81 5.58
N ARG A 105 -9.03 2.64 6.18
CA ARG A 105 -9.35 4.04 6.50
C ARG A 105 -9.49 4.89 5.24
N LEU A 106 -8.61 4.71 4.26
CA LEU A 106 -8.71 5.35 2.95
C LEU A 106 -9.99 4.91 2.22
N GLY A 107 -10.27 3.61 2.19
CA GLY A 107 -11.49 3.07 1.57
C GLY A 107 -12.76 3.57 2.27
N GLY A 108 -12.77 3.63 3.60
CA GLY A 108 -13.89 4.16 4.37
C GLY A 108 -14.18 5.63 4.06
N LEU A 109 -13.14 6.46 3.96
CA LEU A 109 -13.32 7.87 3.56
C LEU A 109 -13.78 8.00 2.11
N PHE A 110 -13.26 7.17 1.20
CA PHE A 110 -13.70 7.14 -0.19
C PHE A 110 -15.21 6.91 -0.28
N PHE A 111 -15.74 5.85 0.34
CA PHE A 111 -17.18 5.58 0.31
C PHE A 111 -18.01 6.65 1.02
N ALA A 112 -17.48 7.30 2.06
CA ALA A 112 -18.16 8.39 2.74
C ALA A 112 -18.26 9.68 1.89
N ILE A 113 -17.31 9.89 0.97
CA ILE A 113 -17.31 11.04 0.04
C ILE A 113 -18.05 10.70 -1.26
N ASP A 114 -17.95 9.48 -1.77
CA ASP A 114 -18.56 9.05 -3.04
C ASP A 114 -20.09 8.90 -2.95
N GLY A 115 -20.62 8.60 -1.76
CA GLY A 115 -22.05 8.39 -1.54
C GLY A 115 -22.95 9.62 -1.81
N PRO A 116 -22.70 10.79 -1.21
CA PRO A 116 -23.54 11.98 -1.40
C PRO A 116 -23.16 12.75 -2.66
N ASN A 117 -24.14 13.23 -3.44
CA ASN A 117 -23.90 14.23 -4.50
C ASN A 117 -23.64 15.62 -3.87
N ALA A 118 -22.51 15.77 -3.17
CA ALA A 118 -22.16 16.97 -2.42
C ALA A 118 -20.65 17.10 -2.26
N ALA A 119 -20.19 18.32 -2.00
CA ALA A 119 -18.80 18.58 -1.67
C ALA A 119 -18.40 17.84 -0.38
N PRO A 120 -17.14 17.37 -0.26
CA PRO A 120 -16.63 16.84 1.00
C PRO A 120 -16.82 17.86 2.13
N THR A 121 -17.19 17.41 3.33
CA THR A 121 -17.29 18.29 4.51
C THR A 121 -15.90 18.80 4.93
N PRO A 122 -15.81 19.90 5.72
CA PRO A 122 -14.53 20.34 6.27
C PRO A 122 -13.77 19.23 7.01
N ALA A 123 -14.47 18.47 7.85
CA ALA A 123 -13.90 17.34 8.58
C ALA A 123 -13.40 16.22 7.65
N GLN A 124 -14.11 15.93 6.55
CA GLN A 124 -13.65 14.95 5.56
C GLN A 124 -12.38 15.42 4.84
N ARG A 125 -12.26 16.72 4.52
CA ARG A 125 -11.05 17.29 3.91
C ARG A 125 -9.86 17.28 4.87
N GLU A 126 -10.07 17.62 6.13
CA GLU A 126 -9.05 17.53 7.18
C GLU A 126 -8.56 16.08 7.33
N TYR A 127 -9.49 15.13 7.44
CA TYR A 127 -9.16 13.72 7.56
C TYR A 127 -8.44 13.16 6.31
N LEU A 128 -8.80 13.63 5.10
CA LEU A 128 -8.07 13.31 3.88
C LEU A 128 -6.61 13.78 3.95
N ALA A 129 -6.36 14.99 4.42
CA ALA A 129 -5.01 15.53 4.58
C ALA A 129 -4.19 14.72 5.61
N GLU A 130 -4.80 14.34 6.74
CA GLU A 130 -4.18 13.47 7.73
C GLU A 130 -3.81 12.11 7.15
N LEU A 131 -4.75 11.45 6.45
CA LEU A 131 -4.51 10.16 5.82
C LEU A 131 -3.43 10.22 4.74
N GLN A 132 -3.34 11.34 4.02
CA GLN A 132 -2.27 11.51 3.05
C GLN A 132 -0.90 11.67 3.72
N GLN A 133 -0.81 12.42 4.82
CA GLN A 133 0.44 12.53 5.57
C GLN A 133 0.87 11.16 6.11
N GLU A 134 -0.08 10.37 6.63
CA GLU A 134 0.16 9.01 7.09
C GLU A 134 0.59 8.08 5.95
N PHE A 135 -0.04 8.20 4.77
CA PHE A 135 0.35 7.48 3.55
C PHE A 135 1.79 7.79 3.15
N GLU A 136 2.16 9.07 3.07
CA GLU A 136 3.51 9.49 2.68
C GLU A 136 4.58 8.89 3.60
N GLN A 137 4.32 8.86 4.90
CA GLN A 137 5.24 8.26 5.88
C GLN A 137 5.36 6.75 5.70
N LYS A 138 4.23 6.03 5.61
CA LYS A 138 4.23 4.56 5.52
C LYS A 138 4.79 4.07 4.18
N ILE A 139 4.39 4.68 3.07
CA ILE A 139 4.94 4.37 1.74
C ILE A 139 6.42 4.79 1.64
N GLY A 140 6.82 5.87 2.31
CA GLY A 140 8.22 6.21 2.49
C GLY A 140 9.03 5.09 3.14
N ARG A 141 8.54 4.50 4.23
CA ARG A 141 9.18 3.35 4.88
C ARG A 141 9.24 2.12 3.98
N VAL A 142 8.17 1.83 3.23
CA VAL A 142 8.18 0.72 2.26
C VAL A 142 9.23 0.95 1.17
N ASN A 143 9.25 2.14 0.57
CA ASN A 143 10.22 2.47 -0.48
C ASN A 143 11.66 2.41 0.04
N GLN A 144 11.92 2.90 1.26
CA GLN A 144 13.23 2.80 1.90
C GLN A 144 13.66 1.34 2.11
N PHE A 145 12.74 0.49 2.59
CA PHE A 145 13.01 -0.94 2.74
C PHE A 145 13.35 -1.60 1.39
N LEU A 146 12.60 -1.28 0.33
CA LEU A 146 12.85 -1.77 -1.03
C LEU A 146 14.21 -1.30 -1.59
N SER A 147 14.59 -0.05 -1.35
CA SER A 147 15.81 0.55 -1.94
C SER A 147 17.08 0.30 -1.14
N GLU A 148 16.99 0.06 0.17
CA GLU A 148 18.15 -0.06 1.05
C GLU A 148 18.28 -1.47 1.65
N ALA A 149 17.23 -1.97 2.30
CA ALA A 149 17.29 -3.24 3.03
C ALA A 149 17.37 -4.44 2.08
N VAL A 150 16.59 -4.46 1.00
CA VAL A 150 16.60 -5.56 0.02
C VAL A 150 17.96 -5.72 -0.67
N PRO A 151 18.61 -4.66 -1.18
CA PRO A 151 19.96 -4.77 -1.74
C PRO A 151 21.00 -5.26 -0.72
N LYS A 152 20.92 -4.78 0.53
CA LYS A 152 21.81 -5.21 1.61
C LYS A 152 21.67 -6.70 1.89
N LEU A 153 20.44 -7.23 1.95
CA LEU A 153 20.21 -8.67 2.08
C LEU A 153 20.78 -9.43 0.88
N ASN A 154 20.62 -8.91 -0.33
CA ASN A 154 21.16 -9.54 -1.53
C ASN A 154 22.69 -9.70 -1.49
N GLU A 155 23.43 -8.83 -0.81
CA GLU A 155 24.87 -9.03 -0.58
C GLU A 155 25.14 -10.26 0.28
N THR A 156 24.42 -10.42 1.39
CA THR A 156 24.50 -11.60 2.26
C THR A 156 24.12 -12.88 1.49
N LEU A 157 23.03 -12.84 0.72
CA LEU A 157 22.57 -13.98 -0.08
C LEU A 157 23.63 -14.44 -1.09
N ARG A 158 24.30 -13.50 -1.76
CA ARG A 158 25.39 -13.82 -2.70
C ARG A 158 26.59 -14.46 -2.00
N ARG A 159 26.97 -14.00 -0.81
CA ARG A 159 28.10 -14.58 -0.04
C ARG A 159 27.88 -16.06 0.27
N PHE A 160 26.63 -16.44 0.54
CA PHE A 160 26.25 -17.83 0.83
C PHE A 160 25.81 -18.63 -0.40
N ASN A 161 25.98 -18.10 -1.62
CA ASN A 161 25.61 -18.75 -2.89
C ASN A 161 24.13 -19.21 -2.95
N VAL A 162 23.23 -18.47 -2.30
CA VAL A 162 21.77 -18.69 -2.37
C VAL A 162 21.11 -17.69 -3.32
N PRO A 163 19.91 -17.98 -3.86
CA PRO A 163 19.22 -17.07 -4.76
C PRO A 163 18.98 -15.68 -4.15
N THR A 164 19.11 -14.63 -4.95
CA THR A 164 18.85 -13.24 -4.53
C THR A 164 17.37 -12.87 -4.68
N LEU A 165 16.93 -11.90 -3.89
CA LEU A 165 15.63 -11.25 -4.03
C LEU A 165 15.60 -10.34 -5.26
N LEU A 166 14.45 -10.32 -5.92
CA LEU A 166 14.13 -9.32 -6.92
C LEU A 166 13.53 -8.09 -6.20
N PRO A 167 14.22 -6.93 -6.19
CA PRO A 167 13.62 -5.72 -5.65
C PRO A 167 12.41 -5.35 -6.52
N GLY A 168 11.25 -5.19 -5.86
CA GLY A 168 10.07 -4.64 -6.51
C GLY A 168 10.33 -3.22 -7.02
N ARG A 169 9.53 -2.74 -7.97
CA ARG A 169 9.58 -1.33 -8.38
C ARG A 169 9.20 -0.45 -7.18
N PRO A 170 9.85 0.72 -6.99
CA PRO A 170 9.40 1.69 -6.00
C PRO A 170 7.93 2.03 -6.21
N ILE A 171 7.19 2.16 -5.12
CA ILE A 171 5.77 2.49 -5.17
C ILE A 171 5.65 3.96 -5.56
N GLU A 172 4.93 4.22 -6.65
CA GLU A 172 4.67 5.57 -7.12
C GLU A 172 3.80 6.31 -6.11
N ARG A 173 4.18 7.55 -5.82
CA ARG A 173 3.37 8.44 -5.00
C ARG A 173 2.46 9.22 -5.95
N PRO A 174 1.14 9.25 -5.70
CA PRO A 174 0.23 10.05 -6.50
C PRO A 174 0.73 11.49 -6.61
N ARG A 175 0.64 12.09 -7.80
CA ARG A 175 1.02 13.50 -7.98
C ARG A 175 0.13 14.38 -7.12
N GLN A 176 0.74 15.39 -6.48
CA GLN A 176 0.05 16.38 -5.65
C GLN A 176 -0.84 17.30 -6.48
#